data_AF-A0A164RD44-F1
#
_entry.id   AF-A0A164RD44-F1
#
_cell.length_a   1.000
_cell.length_b   1.000
_cell.length_c   1.000
_cell.angle_alpha   90.00
_cell.angle_beta   90.00
_cell.angle_gamma   90.00
#
_symmetry.space_group_name_H-M   'P 1'
#
loop_
_entity.id
_entity.type
_entity.pdbx_description
1 polymer ?
#
loop_
_entity_poly.entity_id
_entity_poly.type
_entity_poly.pdbx_seq_one_letter_code
_entity_poly.pdbx_strand_id
1 'polypeptide(L)'
;MDDVPGESKGRSGPASGLLIGLAAIALTLVGMLVGVLIAPDDNQLAAPALESVDVGFAQDMSVHHNQAIEMSAMALDRSTDPAVRALAYDVLTSQQNQVGTMQGWLTLWDMSYLPTGSPMMWMTGGSAAGGHSMDMSGSADESGQGVMSMPGMASTAELTELRRMNGEEFDGRYLQLLRRHHRGGIPMAEYGAANATVPAVGTLAQSIASAQTAEVDQIDVLMSAHGVSPLSEN
;
A
#
# COMPACT_ATOMS: atom_id res chain seq x y z
N MET A 1 -74.40 71.93 -5.63
CA MET A 1 -74.78 70.76 -4.82
C MET A 1 -74.43 69.54 -5.64
N ASP A 2 -73.18 69.10 -5.56
CA ASP A 2 -72.69 68.07 -4.62
C ASP A 2 -72.85 66.69 -5.25
N ASP A 3 -71.75 66.10 -5.76
CA ASP A 3 -71.18 64.86 -5.20
C ASP A 3 -69.86 64.50 -5.91
N VAL A 4 -68.85 64.11 -5.12
CA VAL A 4 -67.62 63.44 -5.55
C VAL A 4 -67.58 62.12 -4.80
N PRO A 5 -67.43 60.98 -5.49
CA PRO A 5 -66.35 60.05 -5.10
C PRO A 5 -65.78 59.31 -6.33
N GLY A 6 -64.55 58.80 -6.38
CA GLY A 6 -63.48 58.62 -5.41
C GLY A 6 -62.50 57.62 -6.03
N GLU A 7 -61.20 57.91 -6.02
CA GLU A 7 -60.16 56.96 -6.41
C GLU A 7 -60.14 55.78 -5.43
N SER A 8 -60.16 54.54 -5.93
CA SER A 8 -59.79 53.36 -5.15
C SER A 8 -58.40 52.87 -5.57
N LYS A 9 -57.44 53.08 -4.68
CA LYS A 9 -56.07 52.58 -4.76
C LYS A 9 -56.05 51.12 -4.30
N GLY A 10 -55.91 50.18 -5.22
CA GLY A 10 -55.79 48.75 -4.92
C GLY A 10 -54.50 48.45 -4.14
N ARG A 11 -54.63 48.06 -2.86
CA ARG A 11 -53.54 47.55 -2.03
C ARG A 11 -53.31 46.07 -2.35
N SER A 12 -52.11 45.74 -2.84
CA SER A 12 -51.60 44.37 -2.92
C SER A 12 -51.42 43.81 -1.49
N GLY A 13 -52.01 42.64 -1.22
CA GLY A 13 -51.93 41.96 0.07
C GLY A 13 -50.69 41.05 0.19
N PRO A 14 -50.30 40.65 1.42
CA PRO A 14 -49.04 39.95 1.74
C PRO A 14 -49.02 38.45 1.40
N ALA A 15 -49.98 37.95 0.62
CA ALA A 15 -50.16 36.52 0.37
C ALA A 15 -48.99 35.88 -0.43
N SER A 16 -48.31 36.66 -1.28
CA SER A 16 -47.20 36.15 -2.10
C SER A 16 -45.91 35.88 -1.30
N GLY A 17 -45.67 36.58 -0.19
CA GLY A 17 -44.47 36.35 0.64
C GLY A 17 -44.52 35.05 1.43
N LEU A 18 -45.70 34.64 1.89
CA LEU A 18 -45.90 33.45 2.72
C LEU A 18 -45.76 32.14 1.92
N LEU A 19 -46.25 32.13 0.67
CA LEU A 19 -46.17 30.95 -0.21
C LEU A 19 -44.73 30.71 -0.71
N ILE A 20 -43.96 31.77 -0.96
CA ILE A 20 -42.53 31.66 -1.33
C ILE A 20 -41.72 31.15 -0.15
N GLY A 21 -42.01 31.61 1.08
CA GLY A 21 -41.36 31.11 2.30
C GLY A 21 -41.61 29.62 2.56
N LEU A 22 -42.84 29.14 2.38
CA LEU A 22 -43.18 27.72 2.57
C LEU A 22 -42.59 26.80 1.48
N ALA A 23 -42.54 27.26 0.22
CA ALA A 23 -41.91 26.52 -0.87
C ALA A 23 -40.38 26.39 -0.66
N ALA A 24 -39.72 27.45 -0.18
CA ALA A 24 -38.30 27.43 0.14
C ALA A 24 -37.98 26.44 1.29
N ILE A 25 -38.80 26.44 2.34
CA ILE A 25 -38.66 25.50 3.47
C ILE A 25 -38.87 24.05 3.01
N ALA A 26 -39.89 23.78 2.19
CA ALA A 26 -40.13 22.45 1.64
C ALA A 26 -38.97 21.96 0.76
N LEU A 27 -38.40 22.82 -0.10
CA LEU A 27 -37.23 22.50 -0.91
C LEU A 27 -35.98 22.22 -0.05
N THR A 28 -35.75 22.97 1.03
CA THR A 28 -34.65 22.67 1.95
C THR A 28 -34.85 21.35 2.68
N LEU A 29 -36.07 21.03 3.10
CA LEU A 29 -36.38 19.76 3.78
C LEU A 29 -36.26 18.56 2.84
N VAL A 30 -36.68 18.69 1.58
CA VAL A 30 -36.48 17.65 0.56
C VAL A 30 -35.00 17.50 0.20
N GLY A 31 -34.25 18.60 0.07
CA GLY A 31 -32.81 18.57 -0.14
C GLY A 31 -32.04 17.93 1.01
N MET A 32 -32.45 18.18 2.26
CA MET A 32 -31.88 17.57 3.45
C MET A 32 -32.24 16.08 3.55
N LEU A 33 -33.47 15.70 3.22
CA LEU A 33 -33.91 14.30 3.19
C LEU A 33 -33.18 13.50 2.09
N VAL A 34 -33.03 14.07 0.90
CA VAL A 34 -32.23 13.48 -0.19
C VAL A 34 -30.76 13.41 0.20
N GLY A 35 -30.23 14.44 0.87
CA GLY A 35 -28.87 14.45 1.40
C GLY A 35 -28.60 13.37 2.45
N VAL A 36 -29.59 13.03 3.29
CA VAL A 36 -29.51 11.91 4.27
C VAL A 36 -29.62 10.55 3.57
N LEU A 37 -30.38 10.45 2.48
CA LEU A 37 -30.57 9.19 1.74
C LEU A 37 -29.44 8.88 0.75
N ILE A 38 -28.67 9.89 0.34
CA ILE A 38 -27.50 9.78 -0.56
C ILE A 38 -26.19 10.09 0.20
N ALA A 39 -26.26 10.33 1.52
CA ALA A 39 -25.06 10.49 2.34
C ALA A 39 -24.19 9.24 2.13
N PRO A 40 -22.92 9.40 1.74
CA PRO A 40 -22.02 8.25 1.67
C PRO A 40 -21.99 7.62 3.06
N ASP A 41 -22.07 6.28 3.13
CA ASP A 41 -21.91 5.57 4.39
C ASP A 41 -20.67 6.10 5.11
N ASP A 42 -20.84 6.68 6.32
CA ASP A 42 -19.74 7.17 7.17
C ASP A 42 -18.66 6.08 7.40
N ASN A 43 -19.04 4.81 7.18
CA ASN A 43 -18.21 3.64 7.26
C ASN A 43 -17.14 3.53 6.14
N GLN A 44 -17.20 4.33 5.07
CA GLN A 44 -16.15 4.40 4.04
C GLN A 44 -15.02 5.38 4.38
N LEU A 45 -15.20 6.22 5.40
CA LEU A 45 -14.20 7.21 5.85
C LEU A 45 -13.51 6.78 7.15
N ALA A 46 -13.97 5.70 7.79
CA ALA A 46 -13.36 5.18 9.00
C ALA A 46 -12.00 4.54 8.66
N ALA A 47 -10.97 4.90 9.43
CA ALA A 47 -9.68 4.23 9.36
C ALA A 47 -9.85 2.72 9.60
N PRO A 48 -9.11 1.86 8.89
CA PRO A 48 -9.16 0.43 9.13
C PRO A 48 -8.66 0.10 10.54
N ALA A 49 -9.07 -1.06 11.07
CA ALA A 49 -8.62 -1.50 12.39
C ALA A 49 -7.10 -1.66 12.45
N LEU A 50 -6.50 -1.46 13.63
CA LEU A 50 -5.04 -1.58 13.83
C LEU A 50 -4.49 -2.94 13.35
N GLU A 51 -5.21 -4.03 13.66
CA GLU A 51 -4.83 -5.40 13.31
C GLU A 51 -5.37 -5.85 11.93
N SER A 52 -5.79 -4.90 11.09
CA SER A 52 -6.30 -5.19 9.76
C SER A 52 -5.17 -5.59 8.80
N VAL A 53 -5.55 -6.31 7.73
CA VAL A 53 -4.68 -6.55 6.58
C VAL A 53 -4.17 -5.25 6.00
N ASP A 54 -5.00 -4.20 5.95
CA ASP A 54 -4.66 -2.92 5.35
C ASP A 54 -3.50 -2.22 6.07
N VAL A 55 -3.54 -2.16 7.40
CA VAL A 55 -2.49 -1.55 8.23
C VAL A 55 -1.25 -2.44 8.26
N GLY A 56 -1.43 -3.74 8.53
CA GLY A 56 -0.33 -4.69 8.64
C GLY A 56 0.47 -4.83 7.34
N PHE A 57 -0.23 -4.94 6.19
CA PHE A 57 0.41 -4.96 4.88
C PHE A 57 1.21 -3.68 4.62
N ALA A 58 0.62 -2.51 4.87
CA ALA A 58 1.28 -1.23 4.63
C ALA A 58 2.54 -1.07 5.49
N GLN A 59 2.51 -1.51 6.74
CA GLN A 59 3.67 -1.45 7.66
C GLN A 59 4.76 -2.44 7.24
N ASP A 60 4.41 -3.71 7.09
CA ASP A 60 5.37 -4.78 6.82
C ASP A 60 5.97 -4.65 5.41
N MET A 61 5.15 -4.41 4.38
CA MET A 61 5.64 -4.22 3.02
C MET A 61 6.48 -2.94 2.89
N SER A 62 6.21 -1.89 3.68
CA SER A 62 7.11 -0.72 3.72
C SER A 62 8.49 -1.09 4.24
N VAL A 63 8.58 -1.88 5.31
CA VAL A 63 9.86 -2.34 5.86
C VAL A 63 10.56 -3.27 4.86
N HIS A 64 9.82 -4.17 4.23
CA HIS A 64 10.33 -5.11 3.22
C HIS A 64 10.94 -4.35 2.03
N HIS A 65 10.22 -3.39 1.46
CA HIS A 65 10.68 -2.57 0.34
C HIS A 65 11.89 -1.70 0.64
N ASN A 66 11.97 -1.14 1.85
CA ASN A 66 13.13 -0.33 2.25
C ASN A 66 14.45 -1.09 2.14
N GLN A 67 14.45 -2.41 2.32
CA GLN A 67 15.66 -3.21 2.12
C GLN A 67 16.05 -3.36 0.65
N ALA A 68 15.10 -3.58 -0.26
CA ALA A 68 15.38 -3.61 -1.69
C ALA A 68 15.85 -2.24 -2.19
N ILE A 69 15.25 -1.14 -1.71
CA ILE A 69 15.73 0.23 -1.99
C ILE A 69 17.19 0.39 -1.53
N GLU A 70 17.53 -0.09 -0.34
CA GLU A 70 18.91 -0.03 0.18
C GLU A 70 19.88 -0.80 -0.74
N MET A 71 19.55 -2.04 -1.09
CA MET A 71 20.38 -2.87 -1.97
C MET A 71 20.54 -2.25 -3.37
N SER A 72 19.46 -1.72 -3.95
CA SER A 72 19.48 -1.08 -5.26
C SER A 72 20.26 0.23 -5.25
N ALA A 73 20.22 1.01 -4.17
CA ALA A 73 21.06 2.19 -4.01
C ALA A 73 22.56 1.82 -4.01
N MET A 74 22.93 0.71 -3.36
CA MET A 74 24.30 0.20 -3.44
C MET A 74 24.68 -0.19 -4.86
N ALA A 75 23.77 -0.79 -5.64
CA ALA A 75 24.03 -1.20 -7.01
C ALA A 75 24.27 -0.02 -7.96
N LEU A 76 23.58 1.12 -7.75
CA LEU A 76 23.84 2.35 -8.51
C LEU A 76 25.23 2.95 -8.28
N ASP A 77 25.90 2.59 -7.19
CA ASP A 77 27.27 3.03 -6.86
C ASP A 77 28.33 1.97 -7.23
N ARG A 78 28.04 0.69 -6.97
CA ARG A 78 29.04 -0.39 -7.00
C ARG A 78 29.04 -1.22 -8.29
N SER A 79 27.96 -1.19 -9.06
CA SER A 79 27.86 -1.90 -10.33
C SER A 79 28.39 -1.06 -11.49
N THR A 80 29.14 -1.71 -12.39
CA THR A 80 29.54 -1.17 -13.68
C THR A 80 28.71 -1.71 -14.85
N ASP A 81 27.87 -2.73 -14.61
CA ASP A 81 27.02 -3.31 -15.65
C ASP A 81 25.79 -2.42 -15.91
N PRO A 82 25.58 -1.92 -17.14
CA PRO A 82 24.48 -1.01 -17.42
C PRO A 82 23.09 -1.65 -17.24
N ALA A 83 22.95 -2.96 -17.44
CA ALA A 83 21.68 -3.66 -17.28
C ALA A 83 21.34 -3.86 -15.79
N VAL A 84 22.34 -4.21 -14.96
CA VAL A 84 22.15 -4.30 -13.50
C VAL A 84 21.80 -2.93 -12.90
N ARG A 85 22.48 -1.87 -13.35
CA ARG A 85 22.19 -0.49 -12.92
C ARG A 85 20.79 -0.04 -13.34
N ALA A 86 20.34 -0.40 -14.53
CA ALA A 86 18.99 -0.10 -15.00
C ALA A 86 17.93 -0.78 -14.13
N LEU A 87 18.06 -2.09 -13.91
CA LEU A 87 17.19 -2.82 -12.98
C LEU A 87 17.18 -2.19 -11.58
N ALA A 88 18.36 -1.85 -11.04
CA ALA A 88 18.47 -1.22 -9.73
C ALA A 88 17.76 0.14 -9.67
N TYR A 89 17.86 0.96 -10.71
CA TYR A 89 17.13 2.23 -10.78
C TYR A 89 15.61 2.02 -10.79
N ASP A 90 15.13 1.07 -11.59
CA ASP A 90 13.71 0.77 -11.70
C ASP A 90 13.13 0.26 -10.37
N VAL A 91 13.79 -0.71 -9.72
CA VAL A 91 13.40 -1.21 -8.39
C VAL A 91 13.43 -0.10 -7.34
N LEU A 92 14.51 0.67 -7.29
CA LEU A 92 14.67 1.76 -6.33
C LEU A 92 13.55 2.79 -6.46
N THR A 93 13.22 3.20 -7.68
CA THR A 93 12.20 4.25 -7.90
C THR A 93 10.77 3.71 -7.73
N SER A 94 10.48 2.51 -8.22
CA SER A 94 9.16 1.89 -8.09
C SER A 94 8.83 1.61 -6.62
N GLN A 95 9.76 1.00 -5.87
CA GLN A 95 9.52 0.65 -4.48
C GLN A 95 9.48 1.87 -3.56
N GLN A 96 10.26 2.93 -3.83
CA GLN A 96 10.13 4.20 -3.09
C GLN A 96 8.75 4.83 -3.25
N ASN A 97 8.19 4.83 -4.47
CA ASN A 97 6.84 5.34 -4.70
C ASN A 97 5.78 4.52 -3.95
N GLN A 98 5.94 3.20 -3.90
CA GLN A 98 5.06 2.30 -3.18
C GLN A 98 5.14 2.50 -1.66
N VAL A 99 6.36 2.65 -1.11
CA VAL A 99 6.58 3.01 0.31
C VAL A 99 5.92 4.34 0.64
N GLY A 100 6.10 5.37 -0.19
CA GLY A 100 5.47 6.67 0.02
C GLY A 100 3.93 6.60 0.01
N THR A 101 3.36 5.76 -0.85
CA THR A 101 1.91 5.52 -0.89
C THR A 101 1.42 4.87 0.39
N MET A 102 2.07 3.79 0.83
CA MET A 102 1.70 3.06 2.05
C MET A 102 1.86 3.93 3.31
N GLN A 103 2.96 4.68 3.43
CA GLN A 103 3.15 5.65 4.52
C GLN A 103 2.14 6.80 4.48
N GLY A 104 1.73 7.22 3.29
CA GLY A 104 0.66 8.19 3.12
C GLY A 104 -0.67 7.69 3.70
N TRP A 105 -1.03 6.43 3.44
CA TRP A 105 -2.21 5.81 4.06
C TRP A 105 -2.10 5.69 5.57
N LEU A 106 -0.96 5.22 6.08
CA LEU A 106 -0.74 5.13 7.53
C LEU A 106 -0.85 6.50 8.20
N THR A 107 -0.38 7.58 7.54
CA THR A 107 -0.57 8.96 8.02
C THR A 107 -2.05 9.36 8.03
N LEU A 108 -2.78 9.07 6.96
CA LEU A 108 -4.22 9.38 6.85
C LEU A 108 -5.05 8.64 7.90
N TRP A 109 -4.62 7.44 8.31
CA TRP A 109 -5.28 6.62 9.32
C TRP A 109 -4.79 6.86 10.75
N ASP A 110 -3.87 7.81 10.96
CA ASP A 110 -3.22 8.07 12.25
C ASP A 110 -2.55 6.82 12.85
N MET A 111 -1.88 6.03 12.00
CA MET A 111 -1.20 4.78 12.34
C MET A 111 0.33 4.93 12.29
N SER A 112 1.01 4.11 13.08
CA SER A 112 2.48 4.00 13.05
C SER A 112 2.98 3.51 11.69
N TYR A 113 4.11 4.05 11.22
CA TYR A 113 4.80 3.57 10.01
C TYR A 113 5.50 2.23 10.22
N LEU A 114 5.89 1.93 11.45
CA LEU A 114 6.52 0.68 11.82
C LEU A 114 5.48 -0.29 12.38
N PRO A 115 5.63 -1.60 12.11
CA PRO A 115 4.78 -2.63 12.71
C PRO A 115 4.75 -2.51 14.24
N THR A 116 3.56 -2.56 14.83
CA THR A 116 3.37 -2.49 16.29
C THR A 116 3.40 -3.86 16.98
N GLY A 117 3.46 -4.94 16.19
CA GLY A 117 3.52 -6.33 16.67
C GLY A 117 4.59 -7.15 15.92
N SER A 118 4.54 -8.47 16.08
CA SER A 118 5.38 -9.37 15.29
C SER A 118 5.07 -9.17 13.80
N PRO A 119 6.09 -9.19 12.91
CA PRO A 119 5.86 -9.16 11.47
C PRO A 119 4.90 -10.27 11.05
N MET A 120 4.12 -10.01 10.01
CA MET A 120 3.22 -10.95 9.33
C MET A 120 1.99 -11.39 10.13
N MET A 121 1.71 -10.83 11.32
CA MET A 121 0.53 -11.18 12.12
C MET A 121 -0.79 -11.03 11.34
N TRP A 122 -0.88 -10.02 10.48
CA TRP A 122 -2.02 -9.73 9.62
C TRP A 122 -2.32 -10.84 8.59
N MET A 123 -1.36 -11.73 8.28
CA MET A 123 -1.58 -12.87 7.38
C MET A 123 -2.16 -14.12 8.07
N THR A 124 -2.26 -14.12 9.41
CA THR A 124 -2.72 -15.28 10.19
C THR A 124 -4.18 -15.19 10.65
N GLY A 125 -4.77 -13.99 10.62
CA GLY A 125 -6.12 -13.72 11.14
C GLY A 125 -7.28 -14.08 10.21
N GLY A 126 -7.02 -14.31 8.92
CA GLY A 126 -8.04 -14.61 7.91
C GLY A 126 -8.40 -16.09 7.83
N SER A 127 -9.08 -16.64 8.85
CA SER A 127 -9.70 -17.96 8.72
C SER A 127 -10.98 -17.88 7.88
N ALA A 128 -10.85 -17.92 6.54
CA ALA A 128 -11.88 -18.42 5.63
C ALA A 128 -11.29 -18.77 4.25
N ALA A 129 -11.23 -20.08 3.97
CA ALA A 129 -11.01 -20.73 2.68
C ALA A 129 -9.55 -20.87 2.17
N GLY A 130 -9.03 -22.11 2.27
CA GLY A 130 -7.96 -22.62 1.40
C GLY A 130 -6.59 -22.69 2.07
N GLY A 131 -6.32 -23.76 2.82
CA GLY A 131 -5.07 -23.93 3.52
C GLY A 131 -3.86 -24.11 2.59
N HIS A 132 -2.92 -23.19 2.71
CA HIS A 132 -1.49 -23.48 2.71
C HIS A 132 -0.89 -22.73 3.90
N SER A 133 -0.73 -23.41 5.03
CA SER A 133 0.15 -22.94 6.09
C SER A 133 1.54 -22.82 5.46
N MET A 134 2.00 -21.60 5.23
CA MET A 134 3.41 -21.37 4.94
C MET A 134 4.17 -21.91 6.15
N ASP A 135 4.97 -22.93 5.93
CA ASP A 135 5.83 -23.50 6.96
C ASP A 135 6.78 -22.39 7.40
N MET A 136 6.49 -21.78 8.54
CA MET A 136 7.33 -20.76 9.16
C MET A 136 8.49 -21.40 9.96
N SER A 137 8.92 -22.62 9.62
CA SER A 137 10.14 -23.22 10.17
C SER A 137 11.41 -22.62 9.54
N GLY A 138 11.52 -21.30 9.63
CA GLY A 138 12.83 -20.66 9.54
C GLY A 138 13.70 -21.21 10.66
N SER A 139 14.78 -21.91 10.27
CA SER A 139 15.79 -22.44 11.18
C SER A 139 16.14 -21.40 12.25
N ALA A 140 15.82 -21.69 13.50
CA ALA A 140 16.29 -20.92 14.64
C ALA A 140 17.82 -21.03 14.66
N ASP A 141 18.50 -19.97 14.23
CA ASP A 141 19.91 -19.78 14.58
C ASP A 141 20.02 -19.75 16.11
N GLU A 142 21.00 -20.50 16.65
CA GLU A 142 21.32 -20.67 18.07
C GLU A 142 21.84 -19.37 18.73
N SER A 143 21.56 -18.19 18.16
CA SER A 143 21.99 -16.88 18.66
C SER A 143 20.91 -16.11 19.45
N GLY A 144 19.74 -16.72 19.71
CA GLY A 144 18.85 -16.28 20.80
C GLY A 144 18.20 -14.90 20.65
N GLN A 145 18.12 -14.35 19.43
CA GLN A 145 17.37 -13.12 19.13
C GLN A 145 16.57 -13.23 17.82
N GLY A 146 15.87 -14.36 17.63
CA GLY A 146 15.04 -14.60 16.45
C GLY A 146 13.81 -13.70 16.40
N VAL A 147 13.99 -12.44 16.00
CA VAL A 147 12.91 -11.64 15.43
C VAL A 147 12.50 -12.38 14.16
N MET A 148 11.25 -12.86 14.08
CA MET A 148 10.72 -13.49 12.85
C MET A 148 10.93 -12.51 11.69
N SER A 149 11.90 -12.78 10.83
CA SER A 149 12.17 -11.93 9.67
C SER A 149 11.10 -12.19 8.61
N MET A 150 10.65 -11.14 7.93
CA MET A 150 9.72 -11.29 6.81
C MET A 150 10.34 -12.17 5.70
N PRO A 151 9.52 -12.91 4.94
CA PRO A 151 10.00 -13.79 3.88
C PRO A 151 10.94 -13.10 2.89
N GLY A 152 12.02 -13.79 2.51
CA GLY A 152 12.95 -13.34 1.47
C GLY A 152 13.96 -12.27 1.88
N MET A 153 13.79 -11.62 3.03
CA MET A 153 14.70 -10.57 3.51
C MET A 153 16.16 -11.05 3.59
N ALA A 154 17.08 -10.21 3.15
CA ALA A 154 18.50 -10.35 3.42
C ALA A 154 18.79 -10.12 4.91
N SER A 155 19.64 -10.98 5.48
CA SER A 155 20.11 -10.78 6.85
C SER A 155 21.11 -9.62 6.95
N THR A 156 21.34 -9.13 8.16
CA THR A 156 22.38 -8.12 8.42
C THR A 156 23.77 -8.56 7.96
N ALA A 157 24.07 -9.86 8.07
CA ALA A 157 25.35 -10.42 7.61
C ALA A 157 25.47 -10.34 6.08
N GLU A 158 24.43 -10.71 5.35
CA GLU A 158 24.40 -10.63 3.88
C GLU A 158 24.44 -9.19 3.37
N LEU A 159 23.74 -8.25 4.02
CA LEU A 159 23.86 -6.82 3.68
C LEU A 159 25.25 -6.28 4.00
N THR A 160 25.90 -6.74 5.07
CA THR A 160 27.28 -6.34 5.41
C THR A 160 28.28 -6.88 4.41
N GLU A 161 28.08 -8.11 3.94
CA GLU A 161 28.83 -8.71 2.85
C GLU A 161 28.66 -7.91 1.56
N LEU A 162 27.41 -7.67 1.13
CA LEU A 162 27.09 -6.92 -0.10
C LEU A 162 27.74 -5.51 -0.10
N ARG A 163 27.73 -4.79 1.03
CA ARG A 163 28.35 -3.46 1.15
C ARG A 163 29.85 -3.44 0.87
N ARG A 164 30.55 -4.57 1.03
CA ARG A 164 31.99 -4.72 0.83
C ARG A 164 32.37 -5.19 -0.57
N MET A 165 31.41 -5.66 -1.35
CA MET A 165 31.61 -6.14 -2.72
C MET A 165 31.57 -4.98 -3.72
N ASN A 166 32.18 -5.17 -4.89
CA ASN A 166 32.10 -4.25 -6.04
C ASN A 166 32.16 -5.03 -7.36
N GLY A 167 31.74 -4.41 -8.46
CA GLY A 167 31.86 -5.00 -9.80
C GLY A 167 31.07 -6.31 -9.96
N GLU A 168 31.60 -7.24 -10.74
CA GLU A 168 30.89 -8.48 -11.13
C GLU A 168 30.48 -9.36 -9.94
N GLU A 169 31.32 -9.46 -8.89
CA GLU A 169 30.96 -10.19 -7.67
C GLU A 169 29.80 -9.53 -6.91
N PHE A 170 29.76 -8.19 -6.89
CA PHE A 170 28.64 -7.44 -6.34
C PHE A 170 27.37 -7.68 -7.16
N ASP A 171 27.46 -7.62 -8.49
CA ASP A 171 26.31 -7.78 -9.38
C ASP A 171 25.64 -9.14 -9.16
N GLY A 172 26.45 -10.21 -9.14
CA GLY A 172 25.96 -11.56 -8.85
C GLY A 172 25.27 -11.67 -7.49
N ARG A 173 25.88 -11.10 -6.43
CA ARG A 173 25.32 -11.15 -5.08
C ARG A 173 24.04 -10.31 -4.94
N TYR A 174 24.00 -9.13 -5.56
CA TYR A 174 22.83 -8.26 -5.60
C TYR A 174 21.64 -8.96 -6.26
N LEU A 175 21.85 -9.53 -7.46
CA LEU A 175 20.79 -10.24 -8.19
C LEU A 175 20.25 -11.44 -7.39
N GLN A 176 21.12 -12.21 -6.78
CA GLN A 176 20.76 -13.33 -5.90
C GLN A 176 19.87 -12.90 -4.73
N LEU A 177 20.27 -11.84 -4.01
CA LEU A 177 19.52 -11.34 -2.85
C LEU A 177 18.19 -10.72 -3.27
N LEU A 178 18.18 -9.91 -4.32
CA LEU A 178 16.98 -9.26 -4.84
C LEU A 178 15.96 -10.29 -5.33
N ARG A 179 16.39 -11.33 -6.04
CA ARG A 179 15.51 -12.42 -6.45
C ARG A 179 14.81 -13.08 -5.26
N ARG A 180 15.58 -13.45 -4.23
CA ARG A 180 15.04 -14.08 -3.02
C ARG A 180 14.08 -13.14 -2.29
N HIS A 181 14.43 -11.86 -2.22
CA HIS A 181 13.61 -10.80 -1.62
C HIS A 181 12.25 -10.71 -2.32
N HIS A 182 12.23 -10.59 -3.64
CA HIS A 182 10.98 -10.53 -4.43
C HIS A 182 10.15 -11.80 -4.30
N ARG A 183 10.77 -12.97 -4.33
CA ARG A 183 10.04 -14.23 -4.13
C ARG A 183 9.40 -14.34 -2.74
N GLY A 184 9.97 -13.68 -1.74
CA GLY A 184 9.34 -13.52 -0.41
C GLY A 184 8.22 -12.47 -0.38
N GLY A 185 8.37 -11.38 -1.14
CA GLY A 185 7.37 -10.29 -1.21
C GLY A 185 6.11 -10.66 -1.99
N ILE A 186 6.21 -11.50 -3.03
CA ILE A 186 5.08 -11.90 -3.88
C ILE A 186 3.92 -12.52 -3.06
N PRO A 187 4.11 -13.55 -2.22
CA PRO A 187 3.03 -14.10 -1.41
C PRO A 187 2.40 -13.11 -0.43
N MET A 188 3.19 -12.17 0.10
CA MET A 188 2.68 -11.10 0.97
C MET A 188 1.75 -10.18 0.18
N ALA A 189 2.18 -9.77 -1.02
CA ALA A 189 1.41 -8.94 -1.92
C ALA A 189 0.14 -9.63 -2.44
N GLU A 190 0.20 -10.92 -2.77
CA GLU A 190 -0.98 -11.72 -3.14
C GLU A 190 -1.99 -11.82 -2.01
N TYR A 191 -1.54 -12.06 -0.78
CA TYR A 191 -2.44 -12.10 0.38
C TYR A 191 -3.08 -10.73 0.64
N GLY A 192 -2.29 -9.65 0.57
CA GLY A 192 -2.79 -8.28 0.69
C GLY A 192 -3.84 -7.97 -0.38
N ALA A 193 -3.60 -8.37 -1.63
CA ALA A 193 -4.55 -8.19 -2.72
C ALA A 193 -5.88 -8.93 -2.48
N ALA A 194 -5.81 -10.14 -1.93
CA ALA A 194 -7.00 -10.97 -1.70
C ALA A 194 -7.80 -10.59 -0.43
N ASN A 195 -7.16 -10.01 0.59
CA ASN A 195 -7.77 -9.85 1.92
C ASN A 195 -7.86 -8.40 2.41
N ALA A 196 -7.34 -7.41 1.65
CA ALA A 196 -7.48 -6.00 2.00
C ALA A 196 -8.96 -5.56 2.01
N THR A 197 -9.32 -4.74 2.99
CA THR A 197 -10.68 -4.17 3.06
C THR A 197 -10.77 -2.83 2.35
N VAL A 198 -9.65 -2.12 2.22
CA VAL A 198 -9.55 -0.88 1.47
C VAL A 198 -9.20 -1.19 0.00
N PRO A 199 -10.06 -0.88 -0.98
CA PRO A 199 -9.82 -1.25 -2.39
C PRO A 199 -8.50 -0.73 -2.97
N ALA A 200 -8.04 0.45 -2.51
CA ALA A 200 -6.77 1.03 -2.94
C ALA A 200 -5.57 0.18 -2.47
N VAL A 201 -5.63 -0.40 -1.27
CA VAL A 201 -4.60 -1.31 -0.75
C VAL A 201 -4.55 -2.58 -1.59
N GLY A 202 -5.70 -3.21 -1.82
CA GLY A 202 -5.77 -4.42 -2.65
C GLY A 202 -5.25 -4.20 -4.07
N THR A 203 -5.55 -3.03 -4.67
CA THR A 203 -5.06 -2.65 -6.00
C THR A 203 -3.54 -2.48 -6.03
N LEU A 204 -2.97 -1.79 -5.03
CA LEU A 204 -1.52 -1.63 -4.93
C LEU A 204 -0.83 -2.98 -4.71
N ALA A 205 -1.35 -3.81 -3.82
CA ALA A 205 -0.80 -5.12 -3.51
C ALA A 205 -0.79 -6.03 -4.77
N GLN A 206 -1.88 -6.03 -5.55
CA GLN A 206 -1.91 -6.75 -6.83
C GLN A 206 -0.85 -6.22 -7.82
N SER A 207 -0.69 -4.90 -7.90
CA SER A 207 0.34 -4.28 -8.75
C SER A 207 1.75 -4.67 -8.31
N ILE A 208 2.01 -4.76 -7.01
CA ILE A 208 3.29 -5.19 -6.45
C ILE A 208 3.57 -6.64 -6.83
N ALA A 209 2.62 -7.55 -6.62
CA ALA A 209 2.77 -8.97 -6.96
C ALA A 209 3.10 -9.17 -8.45
N SER A 210 2.37 -8.49 -9.33
CA SER A 210 2.61 -8.55 -10.78
C SER A 210 3.96 -7.97 -11.18
N ALA A 211 4.35 -6.81 -10.63
CA ALA A 211 5.63 -6.18 -10.93
C ALA A 211 6.81 -7.04 -10.45
N GLN A 212 6.77 -7.52 -9.19
CA GLN A 212 7.84 -8.36 -8.65
C GLN A 212 7.98 -9.69 -9.41
N THR A 213 6.88 -10.27 -9.91
CA THR A 213 6.93 -11.47 -10.74
C THR A 213 7.70 -11.22 -12.04
N ALA A 214 7.39 -10.12 -12.74
CA ALA A 214 8.11 -9.74 -13.95
C ALA A 214 9.58 -9.36 -13.69
N GLU A 215 9.86 -8.72 -12.56
CA GLU A 215 11.23 -8.40 -12.13
C GLU A 215 12.02 -9.66 -11.80
N VAL A 216 11.42 -10.70 -11.20
CA VAL A 216 12.07 -12.01 -10.99
C VAL A 216 12.50 -12.64 -12.32
N ASP A 217 11.64 -12.61 -13.34
CA ASP A 217 11.99 -13.12 -14.68
C ASP A 217 13.19 -12.36 -15.28
N GLN A 218 13.20 -11.02 -15.13
CA GLN A 218 14.32 -10.19 -15.58
C GLN A 218 15.61 -10.47 -14.80
N ILE A 219 15.51 -10.67 -13.48
CA ILE A 219 16.64 -11.03 -12.63
C ILE A 219 17.21 -12.38 -13.06
N ASP A 220 16.37 -13.38 -13.36
CA ASP A 220 16.83 -14.71 -13.81
C ASP A 220 17.61 -14.65 -15.13
N VAL A 221 17.21 -13.77 -16.05
CA VAL A 221 17.97 -13.48 -17.28
C VAL A 221 19.34 -12.88 -16.96
N LEU A 222 19.39 -11.86 -16.09
CA LEU A 222 20.65 -11.22 -15.71
C LEU A 222 21.58 -12.19 -14.95
N MET A 223 21.04 -12.97 -14.01
CA MET A 223 21.79 -13.99 -13.29
C MET A 223 22.43 -15.00 -14.24
N SER A 224 21.69 -15.44 -15.26
CA SER A 224 22.20 -16.34 -16.30
C SER A 224 23.34 -15.69 -17.10
N ALA A 225 23.22 -14.40 -17.43
CA ALA A 225 24.26 -13.65 -18.14
C ALA A 225 25.54 -13.47 -17.30
N HIS A 226 25.40 -13.36 -15.97
CA HIS A 226 26.51 -13.29 -15.01
C HIS A 226 27.00 -14.68 -14.53
N GLY A 227 26.42 -15.78 -15.03
CA GLY A 227 26.80 -17.14 -14.66
C GLY A 227 26.56 -17.51 -13.18
N VAL A 228 25.64 -16.80 -12.50
CA VAL A 228 25.31 -17.04 -11.08
C VAL A 228 24.00 -17.81 -10.93
N SER A 229 23.95 -18.69 -9.93
CA SER A 229 22.74 -19.47 -9.59
C SER A 229 21.95 -18.84 -8.43
N PRO A 230 20.63 -19.09 -8.32
CA PRO A 230 19.83 -18.66 -7.18
C PRO A 230 20.37 -19.14 -5.84
N LEU A 231 20.12 -18.36 -4.78
CA LEU A 231 20.28 -18.83 -3.40
C LEU A 231 19.23 -19.90 -3.10
N SER A 232 19.49 -20.75 -2.10
CA SER A 232 18.48 -21.66 -1.58
C SER A 232 17.27 -20.88 -1.09
N GLU A 233 16.08 -21.39 -1.39
CA GLU A 233 14.85 -20.87 -0.81
C GLU A 233 14.76 -21.43 0.60
N ASN A 234 14.85 -20.54 1.60
CA ASN A 234 14.58 -20.90 2.99
C ASN A 234 13.09 -20.70 3.28
#